data_AF-A0AAW2J162-F1
#
_entry.id   AF-A0AAW2J162-F1
#
_cell.length_a   1.000
_cell.length_b   1.000
_cell.length_c   1.000
_cell.angle_alpha   90.00
_cell.angle_beta   90.00
_cell.angle_gamma   90.00
#
_symmetry.space_group_name_H-M   'P 1'
#
loop_
_entity.id
_entity.type
_entity.pdbx_description
1 polymer ?
#
loop_
_entity_poly.entity_id
_entity_poly.type
_entity_poly.pdbx_seq_one_letter_code
_entity_poly.pdbx_strand_id
1 'polypeptide(L)'
;MDGYNDDDGSANKDERKSISGYAFLLGGVAITWCSKKQSCIFFSTIEIEYVACTSEVQGAIWLRRFLKSLRISTHIYDVVVIYCDNITTIEYVKDPNYHEKTKYINTKYHFISDSIPQGEVVLRHIPTNDMIVDPFTKSFA
;
A
#
# COMPACT_ATOMS: atom_id res chain seq x y z
N MET A 1 -11.20 -1.79 9.62
CA MET A 1 -10.47 -0.58 9.16
C MET A 1 -10.17 -0.80 7.70
N ASP A 2 -10.42 0.20 6.87
CA ASP A 2 -10.30 0.11 5.41
C ASP A 2 -9.18 1.02 4.95
N GLY A 3 -8.21 0.49 4.21
CA GLY A 3 -7.13 1.23 3.58
C GLY A 3 -7.32 1.26 2.08
N TYR A 4 -6.94 2.35 1.44
CA TYR A 4 -6.92 2.50 -0.01
C TYR A 4 -5.52 2.91 -0.42
N ASN A 5 -4.97 2.26 -1.45
CA ASN A 5 -3.68 2.55 -2.04
C ASN A 5 -3.86 2.71 -3.55
N ASP A 6 -3.17 3.69 -4.11
CA ASP A 6 -2.99 3.88 -5.55
C ASP A 6 -1.58 4.39 -5.83
N ASP A 7 -1.05 4.07 -7.00
CA ASP A 7 0.31 4.38 -7.42
C ASP A 7 0.38 4.73 -8.91
N ASP A 8 0.82 5.94 -9.24
CA ASP A 8 1.06 6.34 -10.63
C ASP A 8 2.56 6.31 -10.93
N GLY A 9 2.98 5.27 -11.65
CA GLY A 9 4.36 5.11 -12.15
C GLY A 9 4.71 6.01 -13.35
N SER A 10 3.71 6.66 -13.94
CA SER A 10 3.84 7.50 -15.15
C SER A 10 3.80 9.01 -14.86
N ALA A 11 3.44 9.40 -13.63
CA ALA A 11 3.24 10.79 -13.22
C ALA A 11 4.46 11.71 -13.38
N ASN A 12 5.70 11.19 -13.43
CA ASN A 12 6.89 12.03 -13.64
C ASN A 12 7.88 11.42 -14.64
N LYS A 13 7.71 11.78 -15.92
CA LYS A 13 8.58 11.31 -17.03
C LYS A 13 10.00 11.86 -16.97
N ASP A 14 10.20 13.04 -16.37
CA ASP A 14 11.51 13.69 -16.29
C ASP A 14 12.40 13.06 -15.20
N GLU A 15 11.83 12.68 -14.06
CA GLU A 15 12.57 12.11 -12.93
C GLU A 15 12.46 10.57 -12.81
N ARG A 16 11.59 9.92 -13.59
CA ARG A 16 11.24 8.48 -13.45
C ARG A 16 10.85 8.10 -12.02
N LYS A 17 10.17 9.01 -11.33
CA LYS A 17 9.68 8.82 -9.96
C LYS A 17 8.16 8.71 -9.98
N SER A 18 7.66 7.72 -9.26
CA SER A 18 6.23 7.54 -9.07
C SER A 18 5.68 8.43 -7.97
N ILE A 19 4.37 8.64 -8.01
CA ILE A 19 3.59 9.28 -6.96
C ILE A 19 2.64 8.23 -6.40
N SER A 20 2.79 7.95 -5.11
CA SER A 20 1.99 7.01 -4.34
C SER A 20 0.98 7.76 -3.47
N GLY A 21 -0.25 7.28 -3.41
CA GLY A 21 -1.33 7.83 -2.60
C GLY A 21 -1.97 6.79 -1.71
N TYR A 22 -2.27 7.15 -0.46
CA TYR A 22 -3.06 6.29 0.41
C TYR A 22 -4.00 7.04 1.34
N ALA A 23 -5.05 6.33 1.78
CA ALA A 23 -5.96 6.79 2.82
C ALA A 23 -6.42 5.62 3.68
N PHE A 24 -6.41 5.78 5.00
CA PHE A 24 -6.99 4.84 5.95
C PHE A 24 -8.24 5.43 6.58
N LEU A 25 -9.32 4.65 6.51
CA LEU A 25 -10.65 4.99 7.02
C LEU A 25 -11.00 4.10 8.22
N LEU A 26 -11.55 4.73 9.25
CA LEU A 26 -12.12 4.07 10.42
C LEU A 26 -13.59 4.46 10.55
N GLY A 27 -14.49 3.47 10.42
CA GLY A 27 -15.94 3.72 10.43
C GLY A 27 -16.41 4.61 9.28
N GLY A 28 -15.74 4.55 8.12
CA GLY A 28 -16.02 5.39 6.95
C GLY A 28 -15.42 6.80 6.99
N VAL A 29 -14.71 7.17 8.06
CA VAL A 29 -14.06 8.48 8.19
C VAL A 29 -12.55 8.34 8.01
N ALA A 30 -11.96 9.19 7.17
CA ALA A 30 -10.51 9.21 6.96
C ALA A 30 -9.79 9.65 8.25
N ILE A 31 -8.88 8.81 8.74
CA ILE A 31 -8.09 9.08 9.94
C ILE A 31 -6.64 9.45 9.62
N THR A 32 -6.13 8.98 8.47
CA THR A 32 -4.83 9.39 7.95
C THR A 32 -4.80 9.19 6.44
N TRP A 33 -4.05 10.03 5.75
CA TRP A 33 -3.89 10.00 4.31
C TRP A 33 -2.56 10.63 3.93
N CYS A 34 -2.06 10.30 2.75
CA CYS A 34 -0.84 10.87 2.22
C CYS A 34 -0.86 10.82 0.69
N SER A 35 -0.24 11.82 0.07
CA SER A 35 0.28 11.73 -1.28
C SER A 35 1.78 11.99 -1.22
N LYS A 36 2.57 11.12 -1.85
CA LYS A 36 4.02 11.14 -1.73
C LYS A 36 4.68 10.80 -3.06
N LYS A 37 5.60 11.65 -3.48
CA LYS A 37 6.55 11.33 -4.55
C LYS A 37 7.62 10.38 -4.00
N GLN A 38 7.80 9.24 -4.66
CA GLN A 38 8.81 8.26 -4.25
C GLN A 38 10.22 8.84 -4.41
N SER A 39 11.09 8.58 -3.43
CA SER A 39 12.47 9.09 -3.42
C SER A 39 13.41 8.29 -4.33
N CYS A 40 13.07 7.03 -4.60
CA CYS A 40 13.87 6.11 -5.39
C CYS A 40 13.40 6.09 -6.86
N ILE A 41 14.33 5.85 -7.76
CA ILE A 41 14.06 5.55 -9.16
C ILE A 41 13.96 4.03 -9.28
N PHE A 42 12.91 3.55 -9.94
CA PHE A 42 12.67 2.12 -10.16
C PHE A 42 12.84 1.78 -11.63
N PHE A 43 13.16 0.52 -11.91
CA PHE A 43 13.40 0.04 -13.27
C PHE A 43 12.13 -0.50 -13.91
N SER A 44 11.10 -0.79 -13.13
CA SER A 44 9.80 -1.26 -13.61
C SER A 44 8.64 -0.67 -12.79
N THR A 45 7.48 -0.54 -13.43
CA THR A 45 6.24 -0.09 -12.77
C THR A 45 5.81 -1.05 -11.65
N ILE A 46 6.02 -2.36 -11.84
CA ILE A 46 5.63 -3.33 -10.82
C ILE A 46 6.47 -3.22 -9.54
N GLU A 47 7.75 -2.86 -9.65
CA GLU A 47 8.60 -2.60 -8.47
C GLU A 47 8.13 -1.36 -7.70
N ILE A 48 7.67 -0.33 -8.42
CA ILE A 48 7.12 0.90 -7.84
C ILE A 48 5.90 0.58 -6.97
N GLU A 49 4.92 -0.08 -7.60
CA GLU A 49 3.63 -0.42 -6.99
C GLU A 49 3.84 -1.39 -5.82
N TYR A 50 4.78 -2.33 -5.97
CA TYR A 50 5.16 -3.24 -4.89
C TYR A 50 5.73 -2.50 -3.67
N VAL A 51 6.68 -1.59 -3.92
CA VAL A 51 7.38 -0.85 -2.87
C VAL A 51 6.44 0.09 -2.15
N ALA A 52 5.55 0.75 -2.90
CA ALA A 52 4.46 1.52 -2.34
C ALA A 52 3.59 0.62 -1.49
N CYS A 53 2.93 -0.40 -2.07
CA CYS A 53 2.03 -1.33 -1.37
C CYS A 53 2.62 -1.85 -0.05
N THR A 54 3.91 -2.21 -0.04
CA THR A 54 4.63 -2.60 1.19
C THR A 54 4.62 -1.50 2.26
N SER A 55 4.88 -0.26 1.88
CA SER A 55 4.85 0.87 2.80
C SER A 55 3.45 1.18 3.33
N GLU A 56 2.38 0.99 2.56
CA GLU A 56 1.03 1.12 3.13
C GLU A 56 0.68 -0.04 4.04
N VAL A 57 1.07 -1.28 3.72
CA VAL A 57 0.91 -2.43 4.64
C VAL A 57 1.63 -2.16 5.96
N GLN A 58 2.85 -1.62 5.92
CA GLN A 58 3.58 -1.19 7.13
C GLN A 58 2.81 -0.11 7.91
N GLY A 59 2.30 0.91 7.22
CA GLY A 59 1.49 1.98 7.82
C GLY A 59 0.21 1.46 8.46
N ALA A 60 -0.49 0.55 7.79
CA ALA A 60 -1.71 -0.10 8.27
C ALA A 60 -1.47 -0.88 9.57
N ILE A 61 -0.41 -1.69 9.60
CA ILE A 61 -0.02 -2.48 10.77
C ILE A 61 0.36 -1.57 11.92
N TRP A 62 1.17 -0.55 11.65
CA TRP A 62 1.56 0.44 12.66
C TRP A 62 0.32 1.13 13.24
N LEU A 63 -0.58 1.61 12.38
CA LEU A 63 -1.80 2.31 12.78
C LEU A 63 -2.72 1.41 13.59
N ARG A 64 -2.91 0.15 13.17
CA ARG A 64 -3.67 -0.85 13.92
C ARG A 64 -3.06 -1.08 15.31
N ARG A 65 -1.75 -1.27 15.41
CA ARG A 65 -1.04 -1.47 16.68
C ARG A 65 -1.13 -0.24 17.58
N PHE A 66 -1.03 0.95 17.00
CA PHE A 66 -1.19 2.22 17.70
C PHE A 66 -2.60 2.38 18.26
N LEU A 67 -3.64 2.20 17.45
CA LEU A 67 -5.04 2.26 17.90
C LEU A 67 -5.35 1.18 18.95
N LYS A 68 -4.74 0.00 18.84
CA LYS A 68 -4.81 -1.05 19.87
C LYS A 68 -4.20 -0.60 21.19
N SER A 69 -3.06 0.08 21.16
CA SER A 69 -2.43 0.61 22.39
C SER A 69 -3.28 1.68 23.08
N LEU A 70 -4.02 2.48 22.30
CA LEU A 70 -4.93 3.51 22.81
C LEU A 70 -6.28 2.98 23.30
N ARG A 71 -6.57 1.68 23.12
CA ARG A 71 -7.84 1.03 23.50
C ARG A 71 -9.09 1.68 22.89
N ILE A 72 -8.98 2.23 21.68
CA ILE A 72 -10.04 3.08 21.08
C ILE A 72 -11.29 2.30 20.63
N SER A 73 -11.24 0.97 20.40
CA SER A 73 -12.43 0.10 20.27
C SER A 73 -12.03 -1.36 20.03
N THR A 74 -12.93 -2.31 20.36
CA THR A 74 -12.76 -3.75 20.15
C THR A 74 -12.90 -4.19 18.69
N HIS A 75 -13.61 -3.42 17.85
CA HIS A 75 -13.79 -3.74 16.42
C HIS A 75 -12.64 -3.26 15.53
N ILE A 76 -11.68 -2.52 16.08
CA ILE A 76 -10.43 -2.13 15.37
C ILE A 76 -9.45 -3.31 15.31
N TYR A 77 -9.73 -4.40 16.02
CA TYR A 77 -8.88 -5.60 16.06
C TYR A 77 -9.03 -6.50 14.84
N ASP A 78 -10.10 -6.30 14.06
CA ASP A 78 -10.34 -7.03 12.83
C ASP A 78 -9.24 -6.76 11.80
N VAL A 79 -9.13 -7.68 10.85
CA VAL A 79 -8.18 -7.63 9.73
C VAL A 79 -8.29 -6.28 9.01
N VAL A 80 -7.16 -5.63 8.73
CA VAL A 80 -7.17 -4.42 7.90
C VAL A 80 -7.33 -4.83 6.44
N VAL A 81 -8.36 -4.34 5.77
CA VAL A 81 -8.52 -4.56 4.33
C VAL A 81 -7.87 -3.39 3.61
N ILE A 82 -6.88 -3.65 2.77
CA ILE A 82 -6.29 -2.65 1.89
C ILE A 82 -6.80 -2.91 0.47
N TYR A 83 -7.44 -1.92 -0.10
CA TYR A 83 -7.94 -1.91 -1.47
C TYR A 83 -6.87 -1.34 -2.40
N CYS A 84 -6.56 -2.07 -3.46
CA CYS A 84 -5.65 -1.68 -4.54
C CYS A 84 -6.36 -1.92 -5.88
N ASP A 85 -6.10 -1.11 -6.90
CA ASP A 85 -6.70 -1.28 -8.23
C ASP A 85 -5.82 -2.10 -9.19
N ASN A 86 -4.53 -2.23 -8.90
CA ASN A 86 -3.64 -3.07 -9.68
C ASN A 86 -3.62 -4.54 -9.18
N ILE A 87 -4.31 -5.41 -9.90
CA ILE A 87 -4.33 -6.87 -9.66
C ILE A 87 -2.93 -7.48 -9.76
N THR A 88 -2.11 -7.03 -10.72
CA THR A 88 -0.77 -7.58 -10.93
C THR A 88 0.12 -7.35 -9.71
N THR A 89 -0.03 -6.21 -9.04
CA THR A 89 0.67 -5.92 -7.77
C THR A 89 0.21 -6.85 -6.66
N ILE A 90 -1.10 -7.11 -6.55
CA ILE A 90 -1.63 -8.04 -5.52
C ILE A 90 -1.11 -9.46 -5.74
N GLU A 91 -1.05 -9.93 -6.99
CA GLU A 91 -0.51 -11.24 -7.34
C GLU A 91 0.99 -11.29 -7.08
N TYR A 92 1.73 -10.25 -7.49
CA TYR A 92 3.17 -10.14 -7.30
C TYR A 92 3.56 -10.10 -5.82
N VAL A 93 2.77 -9.44 -4.97
CA VAL A 93 2.95 -9.44 -3.51
C VAL A 93 2.76 -10.82 -2.89
N LYS A 94 1.89 -11.65 -3.48
CA LYS A 94 1.57 -12.98 -2.99
C LYS A 94 2.51 -14.07 -3.51
N ASP A 95 3.29 -13.81 -4.57
CA ASP A 95 4.18 -14.80 -5.17
C ASP A 95 5.57 -14.79 -4.52
N PRO A 96 5.97 -15.86 -3.80
CA PRO A 96 7.26 -15.93 -3.16
C PRO A 96 8.46 -16.08 -4.10
N ASN A 97 8.24 -16.42 -5.39
CA ASN A 97 9.32 -16.79 -6.32
C ASN A 97 9.92 -15.62 -7.10
N TYR A 98 9.37 -14.40 -7.00
CA TYR A 98 9.75 -13.29 -7.87
C TYR A 98 10.92 -12.41 -7.37
N HIS A 99 11.45 -12.62 -6.15
CA HIS A 99 12.14 -11.53 -5.42
C HIS A 99 13.66 -11.64 -5.21
N GLU A 100 14.40 -12.33 -6.07
CA GLU A 100 15.87 -12.47 -5.93
C GLU A 100 16.71 -11.24 -6.34
N LYS A 101 16.11 -10.19 -6.92
CA LYS A 101 16.90 -9.26 -7.76
C LYS A 101 17.52 -8.04 -7.05
N THR A 102 17.02 -7.59 -5.88
CA THR A 102 17.62 -6.41 -5.20
C THR A 102 17.46 -6.38 -3.68
N LYS A 103 18.54 -6.04 -2.95
CA LYS A 103 18.59 -6.04 -1.45
C LYS A 103 17.44 -5.25 -0.79
N TYR A 104 17.07 -4.09 -1.32
CA TYR A 104 16.01 -3.25 -0.73
C TYR A 104 14.61 -3.85 -0.93
N ILE A 105 14.38 -4.53 -2.07
CA ILE A 105 13.14 -5.26 -2.36
C ILE A 105 13.05 -6.45 -1.42
N ASN A 106 14.17 -7.15 -1.19
CA ASN A 106 14.21 -8.32 -0.33
C ASN A 106 13.79 -8.01 1.13
N THR A 107 14.25 -6.89 1.70
CA THR A 107 13.82 -6.48 3.06
C THR A 107 12.33 -6.14 3.12
N LYS A 108 11.80 -5.44 2.10
CA LYS A 108 10.37 -5.14 1.99
C LYS A 108 9.52 -6.40 1.82
N TYR A 109 10.04 -7.36 1.06
CA TYR A 109 9.44 -8.66 0.86
C TYR A 109 9.29 -9.46 2.14
N HIS A 110 10.37 -9.65 2.89
CA HIS A 110 10.27 -10.38 4.17
C HIS A 110 9.21 -9.78 5.10
N PHE A 111 9.06 -8.45 5.11
CA PHE A 111 8.04 -7.81 5.91
C PHE A 111 6.62 -8.16 5.46
N ILE A 112 6.33 -8.05 4.16
CA ILE A 112 5.01 -8.35 3.60
C ILE A 112 4.68 -9.85 3.72
N SER A 113 5.67 -10.71 3.46
CA SER A 113 5.50 -12.17 3.50
C SER A 113 5.22 -12.68 4.90
N ASP A 114 5.71 -11.98 5.92
CA ASP A 114 5.41 -12.32 7.32
C ASP A 114 4.07 -11.75 7.77
N SER A 115 3.70 -10.56 7.29
CA SER A 115 2.52 -9.82 7.75
C SER A 115 1.20 -10.34 7.20
N ILE A 116 1.16 -10.80 5.94
CA ILE A 116 -0.06 -11.31 5.30
C ILE A 116 -0.51 -12.64 5.94
N PRO A 117 0.36 -13.67 6.14
CA PRO A 117 -0.03 -14.93 6.77
C PRO A 117 -0.42 -14.80 8.25
N GLN A 118 0.07 -13.77 8.95
CA GLN A 118 -0.34 -13.46 10.32
C GLN A 118 -1.79 -12.95 10.41
N GLY A 119 -2.45 -12.72 9.26
CA GLY A 119 -3.83 -12.25 9.20
C GLY A 119 -4.01 -10.82 9.71
N GLU A 120 -2.93 -10.04 9.78
CA GLU A 120 -3.03 -8.63 10.22
C GLU A 120 -3.64 -7.74 9.12
N VAL A 121 -3.38 -8.08 7.85
CA VAL A 121 -3.78 -7.31 6.67
C VAL A 121 -4.21 -8.25 5.54
N VAL A 122 -5.23 -7.85 4.78
CA VAL A 122 -5.68 -8.50 3.55
C VAL A 122 -5.68 -7.49 2.41
N LEU A 123 -5.04 -7.83 1.31
CA LEU A 123 -5.11 -7.07 0.06
C LEU A 123 -6.33 -7.52 -0.76
N ARG A 124 -7.12 -6.55 -1.23
CA ARG A 124 -8.31 -6.77 -2.06
C ARG A 124 -8.28 -5.86 -3.27
N HIS A 125 -8.65 -6.40 -4.43
CA HIS A 125 -8.82 -5.60 -5.63
C HIS A 125 -10.09 -4.75 -5.57
N ILE A 126 -10.02 -3.50 -6.04
CA ILE A 126 -11.18 -2.64 -6.30
C ILE A 126 -10.99 -1.96 -7.68
N PRO A 127 -12.06 -1.75 -8.49
CA PRO A 127 -11.92 -1.03 -9.75
C PRO A 127 -11.40 0.40 -9.54
N THR A 128 -10.56 0.92 -10.45
CA THR A 128 -10.03 2.29 -10.41
C THR A 128 -11.12 3.36 -10.26
N ASN A 129 -12.32 3.15 -10.84
CA ASN A 129 -13.43 4.09 -10.71
C ASN A 129 -13.98 4.23 -9.27
N ASP A 130 -13.76 3.21 -8.44
CA ASP A 130 -14.16 3.19 -7.03
C ASP A 130 -12.97 3.52 -6.10
N MET A 131 -11.79 3.80 -6.67
CA MET A 131 -10.57 4.11 -5.93
C MET A 131 -10.58 5.57 -5.45
N ILE A 132 -10.89 5.78 -4.18
CA ILE A 132 -11.04 7.13 -3.61
C ILE A 132 -9.73 7.93 -3.54
N VAL A 133 -8.58 7.25 -3.64
CA VAL A 133 -7.24 7.87 -3.60
C VAL A 133 -6.64 8.10 -4.98
N ASP A 134 -7.35 7.75 -6.05
CA ASP A 134 -6.95 8.05 -7.44
C ASP A 134 -6.60 9.54 -7.67
N PRO A 135 -7.31 10.51 -7.06
CA PRO A 135 -6.92 11.91 -7.17
C PRO A 135 -5.58 12.23 -6.52
N PHE A 136 -5.05 11.41 -5.60
CA PHE A 136 -3.80 11.69 -4.87
C PHE A 136 -2.56 11.43 -5.72
N THR A 137 -2.66 10.57 -6.73
CA THR A 137 -1.57 10.18 -7.62
C THR A 137 -1.63 10.97 -8.92
N LYS A 138 -2.83 11.23 -9.44
CA LYS A 138 -3.06 11.90 -10.73
C LYS A 138 -3.04 13.42 -10.70
N SER A 139 -3.24 14.05 -9.55
CA SER A 139 -3.26 15.53 -9.43
C SER A 139 -1.88 16.19 -9.57
N PHE A 140 -0.82 15.39 -9.71
CA PHE A 140 0.58 15.83 -9.84
C PHE A 140 1.16 15.55 -11.24
N ALA A 141 0.35 15.07 -12.18
CA ALA A 141 0.71 14.86 -13.58
C ALA A 141 0.58 16.13 -14.42
#